data_AF-A0A2H6A5I2-F1
#
_entry.id   AF-A0A2H6A5I2-F1
#
_cell.length_a   1.000
_cell.length_b   1.000
_cell.length_c   1.000
_cell.angle_alpha   90.00
_cell.angle_beta   90.00
_cell.angle_gamma   90.00
#
_symmetry.space_group_name_H-M   'P 1'
#
loop_
_entity.id
_entity.type
_entity.pdbx_description
1 polymer ?
#
loop_
_entity_poly.entity_id
_entity_poly.type
_entity_poly.pdbx_seq_one_letter_code
_entity_poly.pdbx_strand_id
1 'polypeptide(L)'
;MPSDLAALIDNGLADIETAGALRGGRDVWMLVRFKLTDPAVSEVFAEEVVPYGLLSNNHARGRVTCVLHQMVITCRSMRRATVTIPDDIAPALEAYLADQRPVPSLTSVVHDALAAFLAERGYLPGAAKRLKLTPARRGSGTRSTSTDHDAVLAG
;
A
#
# COMPACT_ATOMS: atom_id res chain seq x y z
N MET A 1 27.99 7.16 1.18
CA MET A 1 27.11 6.04 1.59
C MET A 1 28.00 4.94 2.14
N PRO A 2 27.83 4.49 3.39
CA PRO A 2 28.70 3.47 3.97
C PRO A 2 28.57 2.19 3.12
N SER A 3 29.66 1.81 2.48
CA SER A 3 29.74 0.66 1.57
C SER A 3 29.86 -0.69 2.31
N ASP A 4 29.61 -0.68 3.62
CA ASP A 4 29.81 -1.83 4.50
C ASP A 4 28.48 -2.23 5.15
N LEU A 5 28.02 -3.43 4.79
CA LEU A 5 26.81 -4.03 5.35
C LEU A 5 26.89 -4.18 6.87
N ALA A 6 28.09 -4.46 7.41
CA ALA A 6 28.28 -4.58 8.85
C ALA A 6 27.90 -3.28 9.55
N ALA A 7 28.31 -2.13 9.00
CA ALA A 7 27.93 -0.83 9.53
C ALA A 7 26.42 -0.59 9.49
N LEU A 8 25.69 -1.08 8.47
CA LEU A 8 24.24 -0.93 8.40
C LEU A 8 23.53 -1.77 9.46
N ILE A 9 24.04 -2.97 9.76
CA ILE A 9 23.49 -3.87 10.78
C ILE A 9 23.83 -3.35 12.19
N ASP A 10 25.09 -2.96 12.42
CA ASP A 10 25.57 -2.48 13.72
C ASP A 10 24.90 -1.18 14.14
N ASN A 11 24.57 -0.31 13.19
CA ASN A 11 23.79 0.91 13.44
C ASN A 11 22.27 0.64 13.50
N GLY A 12 21.84 -0.62 13.41
CA GLY A 12 20.45 -1.02 13.51
C GLY A 12 19.57 -0.63 12.31
N LEU A 13 20.16 -0.13 11.23
CA LEU A 13 19.46 0.36 10.03
C LEU A 13 18.88 -0.78 9.19
N ALA A 14 19.39 -2.00 9.35
CA ALA A 14 18.89 -3.17 8.64
C ALA A 14 19.04 -4.48 9.45
N ASP A 15 18.19 -5.45 9.16
CA ASP A 15 18.24 -6.81 9.70
C ASP A 15 18.45 -7.82 8.56
N ILE A 16 19.21 -8.90 8.80
CA ILE A 16 19.31 -10.03 7.86
C ILE A 16 18.12 -10.97 8.11
N GLU A 17 17.32 -11.19 7.07
CA GLU A 17 16.15 -12.08 7.14
C GLU A 17 16.53 -13.52 6.82
N THR A 18 17.33 -13.70 5.76
CA THR A 18 17.83 -15.01 5.36
C THR A 18 19.07 -14.86 4.50
N ALA A 19 19.89 -15.91 4.46
CA ALA A 19 21.12 -15.93 3.70
C ALA A 19 21.39 -17.35 3.18
N GLY A 20 22.16 -17.44 2.10
CA GLY A 20 22.54 -18.71 1.53
C GLY A 20 23.85 -18.63 0.77
N ALA A 21 24.46 -19.80 0.59
CA ALA A 21 25.67 -19.97 -0.20
C ALA A 21 25.35 -20.77 -1.46
N LEU A 22 25.83 -20.28 -2.60
CA LEU A 22 25.78 -20.95 -3.89
C LEU A 22 27.19 -21.38 -4.30
N ARG A 23 27.26 -22.33 -5.23
CA ARG A 23 28.51 -22.83 -5.82
C ARG A 23 29.56 -23.22 -4.77
N GLY A 24 29.13 -23.93 -3.73
CA GLY A 24 30.02 -24.43 -2.67
C GLY A 24 30.64 -23.33 -1.81
N GLY A 25 29.94 -22.21 -1.60
CA GLY A 25 30.44 -21.11 -0.76
C GLY A 25 31.16 -19.99 -1.52
N ARG A 26 31.26 -20.10 -2.85
CA ARG A 26 31.93 -19.08 -3.68
C ARG A 26 31.10 -17.82 -3.86
N ASP A 27 29.79 -17.98 -3.93
CA ASP A 27 28.82 -16.90 -4.03
C ASP A 27 27.92 -16.93 -2.80
N VAL A 28 27.88 -15.84 -2.04
CA VAL A 28 27.00 -15.71 -0.88
C VAL A 28 25.92 -14.70 -1.21
N TRP A 29 24.68 -15.00 -0.87
CA TRP A 29 23.58 -14.05 -0.96
C TRP A 29 22.95 -13.82 0.41
N MET A 30 22.52 -12.59 0.66
CA MET A 30 21.82 -12.18 1.87
C MET A 30 20.60 -11.34 1.48
N LEU A 31 19.44 -11.70 2.04
CA LEU A 31 18.24 -10.89 1.99
C LEU A 31 18.22 -10.02 3.25
N VAL A 32 18.25 -8.71 3.04
CA VAL A 32 18.35 -7.71 4.10
C VAL A 32 17.09 -6.85 4.10
N ARG A 33 16.47 -6.67 5.26
CA ARG A 33 15.31 -5.82 5.47
C ARG A 33 15.74 -4.50 6.13
N PHE A 34 15.43 -3.37 5.51
CA PHE A 34 15.75 -2.06 6.07
C PHE A 34 14.66 -1.56 7.03
N LYS A 35 15.05 -0.83 8.08
CA LYS A 35 14.13 -0.25 9.06
C LYS A 35 13.65 1.13 8.62
N LEU A 36 12.43 1.20 8.07
CA LEU A 36 11.79 2.45 7.64
C LEU A 36 11.51 3.46 8.77
N THR A 37 11.66 3.06 10.03
CA THR A 37 11.56 3.97 11.18
C THR A 37 12.76 4.90 11.32
N ASP A 38 13.88 4.59 10.64
CA ASP A 38 15.06 5.43 10.66
C ASP A 38 14.97 6.54 9.58
N PRO A 39 15.15 7.83 9.95
CA PRO A 39 15.03 8.95 9.02
C PRO A 39 15.96 8.87 7.81
N ALA A 40 17.16 8.30 7.94
CA ALA A 40 18.11 8.15 6.83
C ALA A 40 17.65 7.08 5.83
N VAL A 41 16.89 6.09 6.29
CA VAL A 41 16.25 5.09 5.43
C VAL A 41 15.00 5.69 4.78
N SER A 42 14.18 6.43 5.52
CA SER A 42 13.00 7.12 4.95
C SER A 42 13.34 8.16 3.88
N GLU A 43 14.47 8.87 4.02
CA GLU A 43 14.93 9.85 3.02
C GLU A 43 15.29 9.19 1.68
N VAL A 44 15.88 8.00 1.72
CA VAL A 44 16.35 7.27 0.53
C VAL A 44 15.24 6.46 -0.13
N PHE A 45 14.31 5.92 0.66
CA PHE A 45 13.26 5.01 0.18
C PHE A 45 11.84 5.62 0.17
N ALA A 46 11.67 6.87 0.62
CA ALA A 46 10.37 7.54 0.80
C ALA A 46 9.39 6.76 1.71
N GLU A 47 8.11 7.14 1.72
CA GLU A 47 7.05 6.43 2.47
C GLU A 47 6.62 5.09 1.83
N GLU A 48 7.32 4.64 0.77
CA GLU A 48 7.00 3.39 0.10
C GLU A 48 7.83 2.21 0.64
N VAL A 49 7.08 1.23 1.17
CA VAL A 49 7.30 -0.22 1.09
C VAL A 49 8.63 -0.75 1.62
N VAL A 50 8.55 -1.60 2.66
CA VAL A 50 9.67 -2.30 3.34
C VAL A 50 10.78 -2.66 2.35
N PRO A 51 11.92 -1.96 2.38
CA PRO A 51 12.96 -2.16 1.39
C PRO A 51 13.65 -3.48 1.71
N TYR A 52 13.63 -4.41 0.76
CA TYR A 52 14.49 -5.58 0.81
C TYR A 52 15.66 -5.37 -0.13
N GLY A 53 16.88 -5.54 0.37
CA GLY A 53 18.10 -5.60 -0.42
C GLY A 53 18.53 -7.04 -0.63
N LEU A 54 18.81 -7.43 -1.88
CA LEU A 54 19.55 -8.65 -2.16
C LEU A 54 21.03 -8.29 -2.30
N LEU A 55 21.86 -8.77 -1.40
CA LEU A 55 23.30 -8.57 -1.43
C LEU A 55 23.94 -9.85 -1.91
N SER A 56 24.76 -9.78 -2.96
CA SER A 56 25.59 -10.90 -3.38
C SER A 56 27.07 -10.55 -3.20
N ASN A 57 27.85 -11.51 -2.72
CA ASN A 57 29.31 -11.39 -2.64
C ASN A 57 29.94 -12.55 -3.43
N ASN A 58 30.87 -12.23 -4.32
CA ASN A 58 31.61 -13.20 -5.09
C ASN A 58 33.09 -13.13 -4.68
N HIS A 59 33.58 -14.19 -4.04
CA HIS A 59 34.96 -14.26 -3.56
C HIS A 59 36.00 -14.46 -4.68
N ALA A 60 35.59 -14.59 -5.95
CA ALA A 60 36.49 -14.97 -7.04
C ALA A 60 37.54 -13.91 -7.41
N ARG A 61 37.46 -12.65 -6.95
CA ARG A 61 38.38 -11.57 -7.39
C ARG A 61 38.78 -10.52 -6.34
N GLY A 62 38.63 -10.79 -5.04
CA GLY A 62 39.03 -9.83 -4.00
C GLY A 62 38.27 -8.50 -4.03
N ARG A 63 37.09 -8.47 -4.66
CA ARG A 63 36.19 -7.31 -4.70
C ARG A 63 34.80 -7.75 -4.26
N VAL A 64 34.30 -7.12 -3.20
CA VAL A 64 32.90 -7.24 -2.77
C VAL A 64 32.06 -6.42 -3.73
N THR A 65 31.41 -7.07 -4.69
CA THR A 65 30.45 -6.39 -5.58
C THR A 65 29.08 -6.44 -4.95
N CYS A 66 28.77 -5.44 -4.13
CA CYS A 66 27.45 -5.24 -3.58
C CYS A 66 26.48 -4.76 -4.67
N VAL A 67 25.79 -5.69 -5.35
CA VAL A 67 24.71 -5.32 -6.29
C VAL A 67 23.42 -5.20 -5.51
N LEU A 68 23.11 -3.99 -5.03
CA LEU A 68 21.77 -3.68 -4.55
C LEU A 68 20.82 -3.72 -5.75
N HIS A 69 20.07 -4.81 -5.90
CA HIS A 69 18.83 -4.74 -6.63
C HIS A 69 17.82 -4.06 -5.71
N GLN A 70 17.27 -2.92 -6.11
CA GLN A 70 16.08 -2.39 -5.47
C GLN A 70 14.96 -3.42 -5.70
N MET A 71 14.74 -4.30 -4.73
CA MET A 71 13.57 -5.16 -4.71
C MET A 71 12.49 -4.44 -3.92
N VAL A 72 11.56 -3.81 -4.63
CA VAL A 72 10.31 -3.32 -4.04
C VAL A 72 9.42 -4.54 -3.80
N ILE A 73 9.46 -5.11 -2.60
CA ILE A 73 8.55 -6.20 -2.19
C ILE A 73 7.35 -5.57 -1.50
N THR A 74 6.28 -5.34 -2.26
CA THR A 74 5.00 -4.83 -1.74
C THR A 74 4.22 -5.91 -0.98
N CYS A 75 4.68 -6.31 0.21
CA CYS A 75 3.87 -7.13 1.11
C CYS A 75 3.00 -6.27 2.04
N ARG A 76 2.11 -5.45 1.48
CA ARG A 76 0.91 -4.97 2.21
C ARG A 76 -0.19 -5.98 1.90
N SER A 77 -0.80 -6.61 2.90
CA SER A 77 -1.79 -7.71 2.80
C SER A 77 -2.62 -7.75 1.51
N MET A 78 -2.05 -8.24 0.41
CA MET A 78 -2.75 -8.37 -0.86
C MET A 78 -3.57 -9.64 -0.76
N ARG A 79 -4.88 -9.49 -0.65
CA ARG A 79 -5.79 -10.61 -0.70
C ARG A 79 -6.01 -10.96 -2.16
N ARG A 80 -5.57 -12.15 -2.56
CA ARG A 80 -5.85 -12.70 -3.89
C ARG A 80 -7.20 -13.41 -3.87
N ALA A 81 -8.06 -13.05 -4.82
CA ALA A 81 -9.30 -13.75 -5.10
C ALA A 81 -9.35 -14.07 -6.60
N THR A 82 -9.93 -15.22 -6.95
CA THR A 82 -10.29 -15.54 -8.33
C THR A 82 -11.77 -15.24 -8.49
N VAL A 83 -12.12 -14.42 -9.48
CA VAL A 83 -13.50 -14.09 -9.82
C VAL A 83 -13.75 -14.43 -11.28
N THR A 84 -14.94 -14.95 -11.57
CA THR A 84 -15.40 -15.17 -12.94
C THR A 84 -16.26 -13.99 -13.34
N ILE A 85 -15.96 -13.39 -14.50
CA ILE A 85 -16.77 -12.30 -15.05
C ILE A 85 -17.91 -12.96 -15.85
N PRO A 86 -19.18 -12.72 -15.47
CA PRO A 86 -20.31 -13.32 -16.18
C PRO A 86 -20.49 -12.73 -17.58
N ASP A 87 -21.08 -13.52 -18.48
CA ASP A 87 -21.21 -13.21 -19.91
C ASP A 87 -22.10 -11.98 -20.20
N ASP A 88 -22.95 -11.59 -19.26
CA ASP A 88 -23.82 -10.42 -19.39
C ASP A 88 -23.05 -9.09 -19.26
N ILE A 89 -21.96 -9.06 -18.50
CA ILE A 89 -21.12 -7.85 -18.31
C ILE A 89 -19.81 -7.89 -19.10
N ALA A 90 -19.35 -9.07 -19.52
CA ALA A 90 -18.10 -9.21 -20.26
C ALA A 90 -18.05 -8.32 -21.53
N PRO A 91 -19.10 -8.23 -22.38
CA PRO A 91 -19.08 -7.36 -23.56
C PRO A 91 -18.92 -5.87 -23.23
N ALA A 92 -19.54 -5.41 -22.14
CA ALA A 92 -19.46 -4.02 -21.71
C ALA A 92 -18.05 -3.68 -21.18
N LEU A 93 -17.42 -4.63 -20.47
CA LEU A 93 -16.04 -4.49 -20.01
C LEU A 93 -15.05 -4.44 -21.18
N GLU A 94 -15.21 -5.31 -22.17
CA GLU A 94 -14.35 -5.30 -23.38
C GLU A 94 -14.50 -4.00 -24.16
N ALA A 95 -15.73 -3.49 -24.33
CA ALA A 95 -15.97 -2.19 -24.96
C ALA A 95 -15.30 -1.05 -24.19
N TYR A 96 -15.43 -1.04 -22.85
CA TYR A 96 -14.75 -0.05 -22.01
C TYR A 96 -13.23 -0.06 -22.20
N LEU A 97 -12.61 -1.24 -22.20
CA LEU A 97 -11.15 -1.37 -22.40
C LEU A 97 -10.71 -0.88 -23.78
N ALA A 98 -11.49 -1.15 -24.83
CA ALA A 98 -11.20 -0.74 -26.20
C ALA A 98 -11.26 0.79 -26.39
N ASP A 99 -12.11 1.47 -25.64
CA ASP A 99 -12.30 2.93 -25.73
C ASP A 99 -11.18 3.72 -25.01
N GLN A 100 -10.44 3.10 -24.07
CA GLN A 100 -9.39 3.79 -23.31
C GLN A 100 -8.08 3.92 -24.10
N ARG A 101 -7.44 5.09 -24.01
CA ARG A 101 -6.08 5.32 -24.50
C ARG A 101 -5.24 6.05 -23.44
N PRO A 102 -4.24 5.39 -22.84
CA PRO A 102 -3.80 4.00 -23.07
C PRO A 102 -4.80 2.96 -22.55
N VAL A 103 -4.76 1.73 -23.10
CA VAL A 103 -5.58 0.62 -22.62
C VAL A 103 -5.11 0.20 -21.23
N PRO A 104 -5.96 0.28 -20.19
CA PRO A 104 -5.59 -0.13 -18.83
C PRO A 104 -5.59 -1.65 -18.69
N SER A 105 -4.89 -2.16 -17.68
CA SER A 105 -4.97 -3.58 -17.35
C SER A 105 -6.31 -3.92 -16.70
N LEU A 106 -6.83 -5.13 -16.94
CA LEU A 106 -8.04 -5.63 -16.29
C LEU A 106 -7.96 -5.53 -14.75
N THR A 107 -6.79 -5.84 -14.19
CA THR A 107 -6.54 -5.73 -12.75
C THR A 107 -6.75 -4.30 -12.23
N SER A 108 -6.27 -3.29 -12.96
CA SER A 108 -6.47 -1.88 -12.58
C SER A 108 -7.94 -1.51 -12.60
N VAL A 109 -8.66 -1.89 -13.66
CA VAL A 109 -10.10 -1.61 -13.80
C VAL A 109 -10.89 -2.26 -12.66
N VAL A 110 -10.58 -3.52 -12.31
CA VAL A 110 -11.24 -4.22 -11.20
C VAL A 110 -10.90 -3.56 -9.86
N HIS A 111 -9.66 -3.11 -9.65
CA HIS A 111 -9.28 -2.38 -8.44
C HIS A 111 -10.03 -1.06 -8.31
N ASP A 112 -10.11 -0.27 -9.38
CA ASP A 112 -10.78 1.02 -9.40
C ASP A 112 -12.30 0.86 -9.19
N ALA A 113 -12.90 -0.11 -9.87
CA ALA A 113 -14.32 -0.43 -9.71
C ALA A 113 -14.65 -0.89 -8.28
N LEU A 114 -13.81 -1.75 -7.68
CA LEU A 114 -13.98 -2.19 -6.30
C LEU A 114 -13.81 -1.04 -5.30
N ALA A 115 -12.83 -0.15 -5.54
CA ALA A 115 -12.63 1.03 -4.72
C ALA A 115 -13.85 1.97 -4.78
N ALA A 116 -14.36 2.26 -5.98
CA ALA A 116 -15.56 3.07 -6.17
C ALA A 116 -16.79 2.44 -5.47
N PHE A 117 -17.02 1.14 -5.67
CA PHE A 117 -18.10 0.38 -5.06
C PHE A 117 -18.10 0.44 -3.51
N LEU A 118 -16.91 0.40 -2.91
CA LEU A 118 -16.72 0.49 -1.46
C LEU A 118 -16.82 1.93 -0.95
N ALA A 119 -16.31 2.92 -1.70
CA ALA A 119 -16.44 4.33 -1.38
C ALA A 119 -17.90 4.78 -1.34
N GLU A 120 -18.69 4.41 -2.35
CA GLU A 120 -20.13 4.72 -2.42
C GLU A 120 -20.92 4.21 -1.22
N ARG A 121 -20.45 3.11 -0.62
CA ARG A 121 -21.04 2.51 0.58
C ARG A 121 -20.44 3.04 1.88
N GLY A 122 -19.44 3.91 1.82
CA GLY A 122 -18.77 4.50 2.98
C GLY A 122 -17.82 3.55 3.70
N TYR A 123 -17.31 2.52 3.02
CA TYR A 123 -16.31 1.61 3.57
C TYR A 123 -14.87 2.08 3.36
N LEU A 124 -14.65 3.09 2.51
CA LEU A 124 -13.34 3.72 2.37
C LEU A 124 -13.26 5.02 3.21
N PRO A 125 -12.17 5.22 3.98
CA PRO A 125 -11.96 6.45 4.74
C PRO A 125 -11.84 7.65 3.78
N GLY A 126 -12.49 8.76 4.11
CA GLY A 126 -12.48 9.98 3.30
C GLY A 126 -13.66 10.14 2.34
N ALA A 127 -14.47 9.11 2.10
CA ALA A 127 -15.75 9.27 1.39
C ALA A 127 -16.75 9.97 2.34
N ALA A 128 -17.10 11.22 2.05
CA ALA A 128 -18.09 11.97 2.82
C ALA A 128 -19.39 11.17 2.88
N LYS A 129 -19.68 10.57 4.04
CA LYS A 129 -20.90 9.80 4.26
C LYS A 129 -22.06 10.78 4.05
N ARG A 130 -22.80 10.60 2.95
CA ARG A 130 -23.92 11.50 2.63
C ARG A 130 -24.91 11.41 3.80
N LEU A 131 -24.95 12.45 4.62
CA LEU A 131 -25.88 12.57 5.74
C LEU A 131 -27.29 12.49 5.17
N LYS A 132 -27.92 11.31 5.30
CA LYS A 132 -29.35 11.14 5.03
C LYS A 132 -30.09 11.68 6.24
N LEU A 133 -30.16 13.01 6.33
CA LEU A 133 -31.11 13.66 7.23
C LEU A 133 -32.49 13.45 6.61
N THR A 134 -33.28 12.54 7.16
CA THR A 134 -34.71 12.49 6.88
C THR A 134 -35.36 13.60 7.71
N PRO A 135 -35.88 14.68 7.11
CA PRO A 135 -36.52 15.74 7.87
C PRO A 135 -37.70 15.14 8.64
N ALA A 136 -37.76 15.38 9.94
CA ALA A 136 -38.93 15.01 10.72
C ALA A 136 -40.17 15.70 10.14
N ARG A 137 -41.27 14.97 9.97
CA ARG A 137 -42.52 15.50 9.40
C ARG A 137 -43.09 16.69 10.20
N ARG A 138 -42.70 16.81 11.46
CA ARG A 138 -43.03 17.90 12.38
C ARG A 138 -41.70 18.43 12.93
N GLY A 139 -41.44 19.72 12.77
CA GLY A 139 -40.32 20.38 13.44
C GLY A 139 -40.48 20.35 14.97
N SER A 140 -39.45 20.72 15.72
CA SER A 140 -39.45 20.80 17.19
C SER A 140 -40.51 21.77 17.77
N GLY A 141 -41.25 22.50 16.93
CA GLY A 141 -42.26 23.48 17.35
C GLY A 141 -41.69 24.77 17.92
N THR A 142 -40.36 24.85 18.06
CA THR A 142 -39.64 25.96 18.69
C THR A 142 -38.63 26.51 17.70
N ARG A 143 -38.63 27.83 17.50
CA ARG A 143 -37.72 28.49 16.55
C ARG A 143 -36.30 28.66 17.08
N SER A 144 -36.11 28.57 18.40
CA SER A 144 -34.80 28.79 19.03
C SER A 144 -34.14 27.52 19.53
N THR A 145 -34.75 26.33 19.33
CA THR A 145 -34.10 25.08 19.77
C THR A 145 -32.70 24.96 19.18
N SER A 146 -32.49 25.36 17.93
CA SER A 146 -31.16 25.31 17.27
C SER A 146 -30.08 26.21 17.90
N THR A 147 -30.47 27.18 18.72
CA THR A 147 -29.58 28.22 19.27
C THR A 147 -29.50 28.14 20.79
N ASP A 148 -30.61 27.86 21.45
CA ASP A 148 -30.75 27.83 22.91
C ASP A 148 -30.90 26.39 23.43
N HIS A 149 -30.17 25.44 22.82
CA HIS A 149 -30.25 24.01 23.16
C HIS A 149 -30.06 23.74 24.66
N ASP A 150 -29.13 24.43 25.30
CA ASP A 150 -28.80 24.24 26.71
C ASP A 150 -29.97 24.62 27.62
N ALA A 151 -30.71 25.67 27.28
CA ALA A 151 -31.89 26.10 28.05
C ALA A 151 -33.08 25.14 27.87
N VAL A 152 -33.19 24.50 26.70
CA VAL A 152 -34.24 23.51 26.40
C VAL A 152 -33.97 22.16 27.07
N LEU A 153 -32.71 21.79 27.26
CA LEU A 153 -32.31 20.52 27.88
C LEU A 153 -32.19 20.59 29.42
N ALA A 154 -32.16 21.80 29.98
CA ALA A 154 -32.04 22.04 31.42
C ALA A 154 -33.40 22.15 32.16
N GLY A 155 -34.53 22.09 31.45
CA GLY A 155 -35.89 22.06 32.00
C GLY A 155 -36.53 20.68 31.90
#